data_AF-A0A382TWZ1-F1
#
_entry.id   AF-A0A382TWZ1-F1
#
_cell.length_a   1.000
_cell.length_b   1.000
_cell.length_c   1.000
_cell.angle_alpha   90.00
_cell.angle_beta   90.00
_cell.angle_gamma   90.00
#
_symmetry.space_group_name_H-M   'P 1'
#
loop_
_entity.id
_entity.type
_entity.pdbx_description
1 polymer ?
#
loop_
_entity_poly.entity_id
_entity_poly.type
_entity_poly.pdbx_seq_one_letter_code
_entity_poly.pdbx_strand_id
1 'polypeptide(L)'
;MFFFYDVADALFSFIQMGGNVLYLIGLLAFLMWFLVFERFWYFLFNHQVIVDLVVKEWSKREDKKAWNSKAIREMLISQTASKINQNLILIKLCVGVAPLLG
;
A
#
# COMPACT_ATOMS: atom_id res chain seq x y z
N MET A 1 34.02 13.36 -6.37
CA MET A 1 33.29 14.36 -5.55
C MET A 1 32.72 15.48 -6.41
N PHE A 2 33.51 16.10 -7.31
CA PHE A 2 33.04 17.12 -8.26
C PHE A 2 31.86 16.69 -9.16
N PHE A 3 31.92 15.47 -9.75
CA PHE A 3 30.87 14.97 -10.63
C PHE A 3 29.46 14.92 -9.99
N PHE A 4 29.36 14.50 -8.72
CA PHE A 4 28.07 14.47 -8.03
C PHE A 4 27.51 15.87 -7.77
N TYR A 5 28.39 16.86 -7.59
CA TYR A 5 28.00 18.23 -7.33
C TYR A 5 27.52 18.91 -8.61
N ASP A 6 28.22 18.74 -9.73
CA ASP A 6 27.81 19.23 -11.05
C ASP A 6 26.45 18.66 -11.48
N VAL A 7 26.26 17.34 -11.28
CA VAL A 7 24.99 16.68 -11.61
C VAL A 7 23.86 17.18 -10.72
N ALA A 8 24.11 17.37 -9.42
CA ALA A 8 23.10 17.90 -8.50
C ALA A 8 22.71 19.35 -8.84
N ASP A 9 23.67 20.19 -9.21
CA ASP A 9 23.44 21.59 -9.54
C ASP A 9 22.67 21.74 -10.87
N ALA A 10 23.04 20.94 -11.88
CA ALA A 10 22.29 20.86 -13.14
C ALA A 10 20.83 20.40 -12.92
N LEU A 11 20.62 19.43 -12.02
CA LEU A 11 19.29 18.91 -11.69
C LEU A 11 18.46 19.94 -10.93
N PHE A 12 19.06 20.68 -10.00
CA PHE A 12 18.38 21.74 -9.25
C PHE A 12 18.00 22.91 -10.15
N SER A 13 18.90 23.31 -11.05
CA SER A 13 18.62 24.33 -12.07
C SER A 13 17.45 23.93 -12.98
N PHE A 14 17.40 22.67 -13.41
CA PHE A 14 16.26 22.13 -14.17
C PHE A 14 14.95 22.18 -13.37
N ILE A 15 14.98 21.84 -12.09
CA ILE A 15 13.80 21.94 -11.21
C ILE A 15 13.33 23.38 -11.07
N GLN A 16 14.26 24.33 -10.96
CA GLN A 16 13.96 25.75 -10.86
C GLN A 16 13.36 26.30 -12.16
N MET A 17 13.77 25.79 -13.34
CA MET A 17 13.16 26.13 -14.63
C MET A 17 11.71 25.66 -14.76
N GLY A 18 11.36 24.52 -14.17
CA GLY A 18 9.99 23.98 -14.15
C GLY A 18 9.03 24.71 -13.18
N GLY A 19 9.54 25.64 -12.37
CA GLY A 19 8.75 26.44 -11.44
C GLY A 19 8.07 25.61 -10.34
N ASN A 20 7.01 26.17 -9.75
CA ASN A 20 6.36 25.58 -8.57
C ASN A 20 5.69 24.22 -8.84
N VAL A 21 5.33 23.94 -10.10
CA VAL A 21 4.65 22.69 -10.50
C VAL A 21 5.60 21.49 -10.43
N LEU A 22 6.88 21.65 -10.78
CA LEU A 22 7.84 20.54 -10.74
C LEU A 22 8.12 20.07 -9.31
N TYR A 23 8.09 20.99 -8.33
CA TYR A 23 8.15 20.65 -6.91
C TYR A 23 6.92 19.87 -6.45
N LEU A 24 5.72 20.22 -6.93
CA LEU A 24 4.49 19.47 -6.64
C LEU A 24 4.54 18.05 -7.21
N ILE A 25 5.03 17.89 -8.44
CA ILE A 25 5.21 16.56 -9.07
C ILE A 25 6.24 15.74 -8.29
N GLY A 26 7.37 16.34 -7.88
CA GLY A 26 8.38 15.68 -7.06
C GLY A 26 7.82 15.21 -5.70
N LEU A 27 7.05 16.05 -5.02
CA LEU A 27 6.36 15.68 -3.79
C LEU A 27 5.37 14.53 -4.02
N LEU A 28 4.61 14.58 -5.11
CA LEU A 28 3.62 13.55 -5.43
C LEU A 28 4.29 12.22 -5.77
N ALA A 29 5.41 12.24 -6.48
CA ALA A 29 6.23 11.06 -6.74
C ALA A 29 6.79 10.46 -5.43
N PHE A 30 7.27 11.31 -4.52
CA PHE A 30 7.72 10.87 -3.19
C PHE A 30 6.58 10.23 -2.38
N LEU A 31 5.39 10.84 -2.39
CA LEU A 31 4.20 10.29 -1.73
C LEU A 31 3.76 8.96 -2.34
N MET A 32 3.75 8.84 -3.67
CA MET A 32 3.44 7.58 -4.36
C MET A 32 4.43 6.48 -3.97
N TRP A 33 5.73 6.80 -3.96
CA TRP A 33 6.76 5.84 -3.56
C TRP A 33 6.61 5.41 -2.09
N PHE A 34 6.30 6.35 -1.19
CA PHE A 34 6.02 6.05 0.21
C PHE A 34 4.80 5.13 0.39
N LEU A 35 3.71 5.38 -0.35
CA LEU A 35 2.52 4.52 -0.33
C LEU A 35 2.80 3.10 -0.84
N VAL A 36 3.64 2.96 -1.86
CA VAL A 36 4.10 1.65 -2.33
C VAL A 36 4.89 0.94 -1.22
N PHE A 37 5.79 1.64 -0.53
CA PHE A 37 6.58 1.07 0.56
C PHE A 37 5.71 0.64 1.75
N GLU A 38 4.75 1.48 2.16
CA GLU A 38 3.76 1.15 3.19
C GLU A 38 2.99 -0.12 2.83
N ARG A 39 2.59 -0.26 1.56
CA ARG A 39 1.91 -1.47 1.07
C ARG A 39 2.79 -2.71 1.14
N PHE A 40 4.07 -2.64 0.75
CA PHE A 40 5.01 -3.76 0.89
C PHE A 40 5.17 -4.17 2.35
N TRP A 41 5.27 -3.19 3.26
CA TRP A 41 5.36 -3.43 4.69
C TRP A 41 4.08 -4.07 5.25
N TYR A 42 2.91 -3.54 4.89
CA TYR A 42 1.59 -4.06 5.28
C TYR A 42 1.39 -5.50 4.79
N PHE A 43 1.79 -5.81 3.56
CA PHE A 43 1.67 -7.16 3.00
C PHE A 43 2.58 -8.16 3.73
N LEU A 44 3.81 -7.76 4.09
CA LEU A 44 4.72 -8.62 4.83
C LEU A 44 4.26 -8.84 6.29
N PHE A 45 3.88 -7.79 7.00
CA PHE A 45 3.59 -7.87 8.44
C PHE A 45 2.13 -8.25 8.76
N ASN A 46 1.15 -7.64 8.10
CA ASN A 46 -0.25 -7.78 8.50
C ASN A 46 -0.91 -9.06 7.97
N HIS A 47 -0.41 -9.59 6.84
CA HIS A 47 -0.96 -10.81 6.26
C HIS A 47 -0.72 -12.03 7.14
N GLN A 48 0.49 -12.17 7.69
CA GLN A 48 0.82 -13.28 8.57
C GLN A 48 0.04 -13.22 9.89
N VAL A 49 -0.08 -12.04 10.50
CA VAL A 49 -0.75 -11.87 11.81
C VAL A 49 -2.24 -12.20 11.75
N ILE A 50 -2.94 -11.77 10.68
CA ILE A 50 -4.37 -12.06 10.53
C ILE A 50 -4.60 -13.55 10.26
N VAL A 51 -3.79 -14.16 9.40
CA VAL A 51 -3.92 -15.59 9.08
C VAL A 51 -3.64 -16.43 10.34
N ASP A 52 -2.61 -16.10 11.11
CA ASP A 52 -2.28 -16.82 12.34
C ASP A 52 -3.38 -16.70 13.40
N LEU A 53 -3.99 -15.53 13.55
CA LEU A 53 -5.13 -15.34 14.45
C LEU A 53 -6.34 -16.16 14.03
N VAL A 54 -6.69 -16.16 12.74
CA VAL A 54 -7.84 -16.94 12.22
C VAL A 54 -7.57 -18.44 12.33
N VAL A 55 -6.33 -18.89 12.11
CA VAL A 55 -5.93 -20.30 12.27
C VAL A 55 -5.97 -20.71 13.74
N LYS A 56 -5.54 -19.85 14.68
CA LYS A 56 -5.66 -20.09 16.13
C LYS A 56 -7.11 -20.16 16.59
N GLU A 57 -7.97 -19.28 16.06
CA GLU A 57 -9.39 -19.26 16.40
C GLU A 57 -10.11 -20.50 15.84
N TRP A 58 -9.74 -20.92 14.63
CA TRP A 58 -10.26 -22.14 14.02
C TRP A 58 -9.77 -23.43 14.70
N SER A 59 -8.51 -23.46 15.16
CA SER A 59 -7.93 -24.65 15.80
C SER A 59 -8.48 -24.92 17.21
N LYS A 60 -8.97 -23.88 17.90
CA LYS A 60 -9.66 -23.98 19.20
C LYS A 60 -11.06 -24.60 19.14
N ARG A 61 -11.70 -24.71 17.96
CA ARG A 61 -13.02 -25.35 17.84
C ARG A 61 -12.91 -26.87 17.67
N GLU A 62 -13.56 -27.59 18.58
CA GLU A 62 -13.67 -29.06 18.54
C GLU A 62 -14.69 -29.56 17.50
N ASP A 63 -15.75 -28.79 17.19
CA ASP A 63 -16.81 -29.19 16.26
C ASP A 63 -16.54 -28.83 14.78
N LYS A 64 -15.70 -29.64 14.14
CA LYS A 64 -15.26 -29.45 12.73
C LYS A 64 -16.17 -30.08 11.68
N LYS A 65 -17.24 -30.79 12.08
CA LYS A 65 -18.10 -31.59 11.18
C LYS A 65 -19.47 -30.98 10.85
N ALA A 66 -19.91 -29.91 11.54
CA ALA A 66 -21.22 -29.32 11.32
C ALA A 66 -21.24 -28.38 10.09
N TRP A 67 -22.35 -28.36 9.33
CA TRP A 67 -22.58 -27.42 8.22
C TRP A 67 -22.28 -25.97 8.62
N ASN A 68 -22.70 -25.58 9.83
CA ASN A 68 -22.47 -24.24 10.39
C ASN A 68 -20.98 -23.85 10.38
N SER A 69 -20.06 -24.79 10.59
CA SER A 69 -18.62 -24.54 10.55
C SER A 69 -18.12 -24.21 9.14
N LYS A 70 -18.75 -24.75 8.09
CA LYS A 70 -18.41 -24.46 6.68
C LYS A 70 -18.83 -23.03 6.28
N ALA A 71 -20.02 -22.60 6.70
CA ALA A 71 -20.52 -21.25 6.45
C ALA A 71 -19.68 -20.18 7.17
N ILE A 72 -19.28 -20.45 8.42
CA ILE A 72 -18.41 -19.55 9.19
C ILE A 72 -17.03 -19.42 8.54
N ARG A 73 -16.49 -20.51 7.98
CA ARG A 73 -15.22 -20.46 7.23
C ARG A 73 -15.32 -19.58 5.98
N GLU A 74 -16.38 -19.71 5.18
CA GLU A 74 -16.59 -18.84 4.02
C GLU A 74 -16.75 -17.37 4.40
N MET A 75 -17.48 -17.09 5.49
CA MET A 75 -17.63 -15.73 6.02
C MET A 75 -16.28 -15.14 6.45
N LEU A 76 -15.45 -15.92 7.15
CA LEU A 76 -14.11 -15.50 7.59
C LEU A 76 -13.17 -15.23 6.40
N ILE A 77 -13.23 -16.06 5.35
CA ILE A 77 -12.46 -15.86 4.12
C ILE A 77 -12.91 -14.56 3.43
N SER A 78 -14.22 -14.34 3.29
CA SER A 78 -14.78 -13.15 2.65
C SER A 78 -14.44 -11.86 3.41
N GLN A 79 -14.57 -11.86 4.75
CA GLN A 79 -14.20 -10.71 5.58
C GLN A 79 -12.71 -10.39 5.49
N THR A 80 -11.86 -11.41 5.49
CA THR A 80 -10.40 -11.23 5.35
C THR A 80 -10.05 -10.66 3.98
N ALA A 81 -10.66 -11.18 2.91
CA ALA A 81 -10.46 -10.66 1.55
C ALA A 81 -10.92 -9.20 1.41
N SER A 82 -12.05 -8.82 2.00
CA SER A 82 -12.58 -7.45 1.96
C SER A 82 -11.69 -6.45 2.71
N LYS A 83 -11.18 -6.82 3.90
CA LYS A 83 -10.24 -6.00 4.68
C LYS A 83 -8.91 -5.75 3.96
N ILE A 84 -8.42 -6.72 3.20
CA ILE A 84 -7.19 -6.57 2.40
C ILE A 84 -7.39 -5.58 1.24
N ASN A 85 -8.61 -5.51 0.71
CA ASN A 85 -8.98 -4.67 -0.43
C ASN A 85 -9.26 -3.20 -0.07
N GLN A 86 -9.67 -2.88 1.17
CA GLN A 86 -10.00 -1.50 1.56
C GLN A 86 -8.81 -0.53 1.46
N ASN A 87 -7.59 -0.96 1.77
CA ASN A 87 -6.40 -0.10 1.66
C ASN A 87 -5.99 0.22 0.20
N LEU A 88 -6.63 -0.37 -0.83
CA LEU A 88 -6.32 -0.05 -2.23
C LEU A 88 -6.95 1.26 -2.72
N ILE A 89 -7.93 1.81 -1.99
CA ILE A 89 -8.69 2.99 -2.42
C ILE A 89 -7.85 4.27 -2.38
N LEU A 90 -7.00 4.43 -1.35
CA LEU A 90 -6.12 5.60 -1.19
C LEU A 90 -5.06 5.69 -2.31
N ILE A 91 -4.44 4.56 -2.67
CA ILE A 91 -3.45 4.51 -3.77
C ILE A 91 -4.10 4.90 -5.10
N LYS A 92 -5.31 4.40 -5.37
CA LYS A 92 -6.06 4.72 -6.60
C LYS A 92 -6.42 6.20 -6.69
N LEU A 93 -6.75 6.84 -5.57
CA LEU A 93 -7.00 8.28 -5.52
C LEU A 93 -5.74 9.08 -5.87
N CYS A 94 -4.59 8.77 -5.25
CA CYS A 94 -3.33 9.46 -5.56
C CYS A 94 -2.90 9.29 -7.03
N VAL A 95 -3.01 8.07 -7.57
CA VAL A 95 -2.71 7.79 -8.98
C VAL A 95 -3.70 8.49 -9.92
N GLY A 96 -4.98 8.58 -9.54
CA GLY A 96 -6.00 9.27 -10.34
C GLY A 96 -5.89 10.80 -10.32
N VAL A 97 -5.25 11.39 -9.29
CA VAL A 97 -5.01 12.84 -9.19
C VAL A 97 -3.70 13.25 -9.86
N ALA A 98 -2.74 12.34 -10.04
CA ALA A 98 -1.47 12.62 -10.72
C ALA A 98 -1.61 13.25 -12.14
N PRO A 99 -2.55 12.83 -13.01
CA PRO A 99 -2.75 13.43 -14.33
C PRO A 99 -3.34 14.85 -14.31
N LEU A 100 -3.88 15.30 -13.18
CA LEU A 100 -4.42 16.67 -13.02
C LEU A 100 -3.34 17.69 -12.67
N LEU A 101 -2.14 17.23 -12.31
CA LEU A 101 -1.02 18.07 -11.87
C LEU A 101 0.08 18.24 -12.93
N GLY A 102 0.01 17.49 -14.04
CA GLY A 102 0.85 17.66 -15.23
C GLY A 102 0.04 18.26 -16.37
#